data_AF-A0A8D9P8Y5-F1
#
_entry.id   AF-A0A8D9P8Y5-F1
#
_cell.length_a   1.000
_cell.length_b   1.000
_cell.length_c   1.000
_cell.angle_alpha   90.00
_cell.angle_beta   90.00
_cell.angle_gamma   90.00
#
_symmetry.space_group_name_H-M   'P 1'
#
loop_
_entity.id
_entity.type
_entity.pdbx_description
1 polymer ?
#
loop_
_entity_poly.entity_id
_entity_poly.type
_entity_poly.pdbx_seq_one_letter_code
_entity_poly.pdbx_strand_id
1 'polypeptide(L)'
;MFEVNNGVAKIDGSRGKYDGGKYESKVSDPSVRYGRNAVENYYTYVEHPIVTDKMTPAPILDFGLNPDAAEKNADKLERFLKENDEYLKALPPLEFEYRYMPVMPKGQVDKKAVLGAAYEEMGQTKEMSVEDMDHRFAPDENFTSRALDINKDGKIDIAEYSTSILAADMLSKSSTPNPANIDGTINKNGFNAVLAYTQKSKAEAAAKLYSNIYNTYNLGEAKNDFKAD
;
A
#
# COMPACT_ATOMS: atom_id res chain seq x y z
N MET A 1 9.55 7.46 -1.99
CA MET A 1 9.35 8.84 -2.45
C MET A 1 8.08 8.87 -3.26
N PHE A 2 7.25 9.90 -3.03
CA PHE A 2 6.05 10.15 -3.82
C PHE A 2 6.05 11.60 -4.26
N GLU A 3 5.42 11.88 -5.39
CA GLU A 3 5.28 13.23 -5.95
C GLU A 3 3.81 13.60 -5.98
N VAL A 4 3.47 14.85 -5.67
CA VAL A 4 2.08 15.32 -5.75
C VAL A 4 1.92 16.16 -7.01
N ASN A 5 1.07 15.68 -7.93
CA ASN A 5 0.75 16.36 -9.18
C ASN A 5 -0.77 16.52 -9.32
N ASN A 6 -1.24 17.76 -9.45
CA ASN A 6 -2.67 18.09 -9.59
C ASN A 6 -3.58 17.45 -8.52
N GLY A 7 -3.13 17.43 -7.26
CA GLY A 7 -3.90 16.85 -6.16
C GLY A 7 -3.93 15.32 -6.14
N VAL A 8 -3.07 14.65 -6.93
CA VAL A 8 -2.90 13.19 -6.91
C VAL A 8 -1.47 12.85 -6.53
N ALA A 9 -1.29 11.97 -5.55
CA ALA A 9 0.01 11.43 -5.21
C ALA A 9 0.43 10.34 -6.21
N LYS A 10 1.59 10.50 -6.85
CA LYS A 10 2.24 9.51 -7.70
C LYS A 10 3.30 8.78 -6.88
N ILE A 11 3.13 7.48 -6.72
CA ILE A 11 3.96 6.64 -5.86
C ILE A 11 4.52 5.52 -6.73
N ASP A 12 5.84 5.39 -6.82
CA ASP A 12 6.46 4.35 -7.65
C ASP A 12 7.72 3.74 -7.03
N GLY A 13 8.24 2.69 -7.64
CA GLY A 13 9.42 1.96 -7.18
C GLY A 13 10.75 2.35 -7.81
N SER A 14 10.77 3.39 -8.65
CA SER A 14 11.96 3.76 -9.44
C SER A 14 13.16 4.13 -8.57
N ARG A 15 12.88 4.66 -7.38
CA ARG A 15 13.87 4.97 -6.34
C ARG A 15 13.32 4.65 -4.95
N GLY A 16 14.17 4.26 -4.01
CA GLY A 16 13.78 3.99 -2.64
C GLY A 16 14.91 3.45 -1.77
N LYS A 17 14.56 2.84 -0.64
CA LYS A 17 15.53 2.40 0.37
C LYS A 17 16.52 1.34 -0.13
N TYR A 18 16.17 0.62 -1.21
CA TYR A 18 16.93 -0.50 -1.72
C TYR A 18 17.94 -0.18 -2.86
N ASP A 19 18.10 1.09 -3.25
CA ASP A 19 19.00 1.49 -4.36
C ASP A 19 20.50 1.49 -4.01
N GLY A 20 20.85 1.35 -2.74
CA GLY A 20 22.23 1.39 -2.24
C GLY A 20 22.67 2.77 -1.76
N GLY A 21 23.31 2.80 -0.58
CA GLY A 21 23.77 4.00 0.12
C GLY A 21 24.38 3.64 1.48
N LYS A 22 24.40 4.58 2.45
CA LYS A 22 24.96 4.39 3.81
C LYS A 22 24.19 3.36 4.68
N TYR A 23 23.08 2.81 4.17
CA TYR A 23 22.21 1.84 4.83
C TYR A 23 22.13 0.58 3.95
N GLU A 24 22.37 -0.58 4.56
CA GLU A 24 23.08 -1.76 4.01
C GLU A 24 22.36 -2.72 3.05
N SER A 25 21.15 -2.45 2.55
CA SER A 25 20.41 -3.46 1.76
C SER A 25 20.27 -3.08 0.28
N LYS A 26 21.20 -3.55 -0.55
CA LYS A 26 21.13 -3.40 -2.00
C LYS A 26 20.40 -4.60 -2.61
N VAL A 27 19.24 -4.33 -3.22
CA VAL A 27 18.53 -5.35 -4.00
C VAL A 27 19.12 -5.45 -5.39
N SER A 28 19.60 -6.64 -5.75
CA SER A 28 20.40 -6.85 -6.96
C SER A 28 19.56 -6.80 -8.24
N ASP A 29 18.43 -7.50 -8.25
CA ASP A 29 17.50 -7.55 -9.37
C ASP A 29 16.69 -6.23 -9.47
N PRO A 30 16.79 -5.47 -10.58
CA PRO A 30 16.10 -4.19 -10.71
C PRO A 30 14.58 -4.27 -10.58
N SER A 31 13.96 -5.36 -11.03
CA SER A 31 12.51 -5.54 -10.98
C SER A 31 12.06 -5.83 -9.55
N VAL A 32 12.75 -6.75 -8.85
CA VAL A 32 12.48 -7.00 -7.43
C VAL A 32 12.66 -5.72 -6.61
N ARG A 33 13.75 -4.99 -6.88
CA ARG A 33 14.03 -3.71 -6.22
C ARG A 33 12.90 -2.71 -6.42
N TYR A 34 12.39 -2.61 -7.65
CA TYR A 34 11.28 -1.73 -7.97
C TYR A 34 10.05 -2.06 -7.13
N GLY A 35 9.60 -3.32 -7.13
CA GLY A 35 8.40 -3.72 -6.39
C GLY A 35 8.50 -3.42 -4.89
N ARG A 36 9.65 -3.75 -4.29
CA ARG A 36 9.90 -3.49 -2.87
C ARG A 36 9.98 -1.99 -2.54
N ASN A 37 10.68 -1.21 -3.36
CA ASN A 37 10.72 0.25 -3.21
C ASN A 37 9.32 0.85 -3.33
N ALA A 38 8.49 0.36 -4.24
CA ALA A 38 7.16 0.88 -4.47
C ALA A 38 6.29 0.76 -3.20
N VAL A 39 6.29 -0.43 -2.56
CA VAL A 39 5.55 -0.68 -1.31
C VAL A 39 6.05 0.23 -0.19
N GLU A 40 7.36 0.34 -0.01
CA GLU A 40 7.94 1.22 1.01
C GLU A 40 7.60 2.69 0.81
N ASN A 41 7.59 3.12 -0.44
CA ASN A 41 7.21 4.46 -0.81
C ASN A 41 5.72 4.70 -0.55
N TYR A 42 4.90 3.68 -0.76
CA TYR A 42 3.48 3.70 -0.41
C TYR A 42 3.27 3.76 1.10
N TYR A 43 3.94 2.92 1.89
CA TYR A 43 3.91 3.01 3.35
C TYR A 43 4.38 4.37 3.86
N THR A 44 5.45 4.93 3.29
CA THR A 44 5.87 6.29 3.60
C THR A 44 4.75 7.30 3.33
N TYR A 45 4.03 7.19 2.21
CA TYR A 45 2.90 8.07 1.89
C TYR A 45 1.75 7.93 2.90
N VAL A 46 1.39 6.70 3.29
CA VAL A 46 0.31 6.43 4.26
C VAL A 46 0.69 6.83 5.68
N GLU A 47 1.95 6.62 6.08
CA GLU A 47 2.46 6.88 7.43
C GLU A 47 2.90 8.33 7.64
N HIS A 48 3.24 9.08 6.58
CA HIS A 48 3.72 10.46 6.69
C HIS A 48 2.83 11.34 7.59
N PRO A 49 1.48 11.31 7.46
CA PRO A 49 0.57 12.03 8.35
C PRO A 49 0.65 11.65 9.82
N ILE A 50 0.91 10.38 10.11
CA ILE A 50 0.87 9.80 11.46
C ILE A 50 2.19 10.08 12.19
N VAL A 51 3.32 9.90 11.50
CA VAL A 51 4.66 10.05 12.07
C VAL A 51 5.05 11.52 12.22
N THR A 52 4.52 12.40 11.37
CA THR A 52 4.78 13.85 11.44
C THR A 52 3.71 14.62 12.21
N ASP A 53 2.66 13.95 12.71
CA ASP A 53 1.68 14.55 13.60
C ASP A 53 2.36 15.02 14.89
N LYS A 54 2.44 16.34 15.05
CA LYS A 54 2.98 16.95 16.26
C LYS A 54 1.93 17.10 17.37
N MET A 55 0.68 16.65 17.13
CA MET A 55 -0.49 16.81 17.99
C MET A 55 -0.39 18.09 18.82
N THR A 56 -0.53 19.26 18.20
CA THR A 56 -0.56 20.51 18.97
C THR A 56 -1.83 20.47 19.83
N PRO A 57 -1.74 20.44 21.17
CA PRO A 57 -2.92 20.47 22.02
C PRO A 57 -3.56 21.87 21.96
N ALA A 58 -4.88 21.92 22.12
CA ALA A 58 -5.59 23.20 22.21
C ALA A 58 -5.02 24.06 23.37
N PRO A 59 -4.76 25.37 23.15
CA PRO A 59 -4.14 26.20 24.16
C PRO A 59 -5.09 26.45 25.34
N ILE A 60 -4.55 26.46 26.57
CA ILE A 60 -5.29 26.90 27.75
C ILE A 60 -5.35 28.44 27.75
N LEU A 61 -6.56 28.97 27.77
CA LEU A 61 -6.85 30.41 27.76
C LEU A 61 -6.86 30.96 29.19
N ASP A 62 -6.29 32.15 29.37
CA ASP A 62 -6.32 32.90 30.64
C ASP A 62 -7.59 33.77 30.68
N PHE A 63 -8.53 33.42 31.56
CA PHE A 63 -9.73 34.23 31.82
C PHE A 63 -9.61 35.02 33.14
N GLY A 64 -8.45 34.98 33.80
CA GLY A 64 -8.14 35.77 34.99
C GLY A 64 -7.90 37.24 34.65
N LEU A 65 -8.02 38.11 35.66
CA LEU A 65 -8.05 39.58 35.59
C LEU A 65 -6.74 40.27 35.11
N ASN A 66 -5.86 39.58 34.36
CA ASN A 66 -4.67 40.19 33.78
C ASN A 66 -5.06 41.13 32.62
N PRO A 67 -4.56 42.38 32.59
CA PRO A 67 -4.93 43.35 31.57
C PRO A 67 -4.57 42.92 30.14
N ASP A 68 -3.51 42.12 29.98
CA ASP A 68 -3.01 41.60 28.70
C ASP A 68 -3.43 40.14 28.41
N ALA A 69 -4.40 39.60 29.17
CA ALA A 69 -4.92 38.23 28.95
C ALA A 69 -5.55 38.05 27.55
N ALA A 70 -6.28 39.06 27.06
CA ALA A 70 -6.94 39.00 25.75
C ALA A 70 -5.93 38.89 24.60
N GLU A 71 -4.87 39.70 24.62
CA GLU A 71 -3.80 39.69 23.62
C GLU A 71 -3.02 38.36 23.65
N LYS A 72 -2.62 37.91 24.84
CA LYS A 72 -1.93 36.61 25.01
C LYS A 72 -2.78 35.42 24.58
N ASN A 73 -4.10 35.47 24.79
CA ASN A 73 -5.02 34.43 24.32
C ASN A 73 -5.15 34.45 22.80
N ALA A 74 -5.23 35.64 22.18
CA ALA A 74 -5.27 35.78 20.73
C ALA A 74 -4.00 35.19 20.08
N ASP A 75 -2.81 35.53 20.59
CA ASP A 75 -1.54 35.00 20.10
C ASP A 75 -1.45 33.47 20.19
N LYS A 76 -1.94 32.90 21.31
CA LYS A 76 -2.00 31.44 21.50
C LYS A 76 -2.93 30.77 20.49
N LEU A 77 -4.10 31.36 20.24
CA LEU A 77 -5.06 30.86 19.27
C LEU A 77 -4.52 30.97 17.84
N GLU A 78 -3.93 32.11 17.47
CA GLU A 78 -3.35 32.32 16.14
C GLU A 78 -2.23 31.31 15.86
N ARG A 79 -1.35 31.08 16.83
CA ARG A 79 -0.29 30.07 16.72
C ARG A 79 -0.86 28.67 16.55
N PHE A 80 -1.82 28.30 17.37
CA PHE A 80 -2.50 27.01 17.28
C PHE A 80 -3.18 26.80 15.92
N LEU A 81 -3.89 27.82 15.41
CA LEU A 81 -4.52 27.77 14.09
C LEU A 81 -3.48 27.64 12.98
N LYS A 82 -2.40 28.42 13.04
CA LYS A 82 -1.32 28.35 12.05
C LYS A 82 -0.66 26.98 12.00
N GLU A 83 -0.34 26.39 13.16
CA GLU A 83 0.27 25.06 13.23
C GLU A 83 -0.67 23.98 12.69
N ASN A 84 -1.97 24.05 12.99
CA ASN A 84 -2.96 23.14 12.41
C ASN A 84 -3.12 23.32 10.90
N ASP A 85 -3.16 24.55 10.41
CA ASP A 85 -3.24 24.84 8.98
C ASP A 85 -1.99 24.33 8.24
N GLU A 86 -0.80 24.50 8.81
CA GLU A 86 0.45 23.96 8.28
C GLU A 86 0.43 22.43 8.25
N TYR A 87 -0.06 21.78 9.30
CA TYR A 87 -0.24 20.32 9.35
C TYR A 87 -1.23 19.84 8.27
N LEU A 88 -2.42 20.43 8.20
CA LEU A 88 -3.44 20.07 7.20
C LEU A 88 -2.95 20.28 5.76
N LYS A 89 -2.13 21.31 5.51
CA LYS A 89 -1.48 21.54 4.20
C LYS A 89 -0.36 20.55 3.90
N ALA A 90 0.27 19.97 4.92
CA ALA A 90 1.31 18.96 4.77
C ALA A 90 0.75 17.55 4.55
N LEU A 91 -0.55 17.33 4.81
CA LEU A 91 -1.20 16.05 4.53
C LEU A 91 -1.11 15.73 3.03
N PRO A 92 -0.70 14.51 2.66
CA PRO A 92 -0.69 14.11 1.28
C PRO A 92 -2.14 13.94 0.78
N PRO A 93 -2.39 14.13 -0.52
CA PRO A 93 -3.73 13.97 -1.07
C PRO A 93 -4.25 12.56 -0.89
N LEU A 94 -5.56 12.38 -0.66
CA LEU A 94 -6.20 11.06 -0.57
C LEU A 94 -6.27 10.32 -1.91
N GLU A 95 -6.22 11.06 -3.02
CA GLU A 95 -6.14 10.49 -4.35
C GLU A 95 -4.69 10.14 -4.66
N PHE A 96 -4.45 8.89 -5.07
CA PHE A 96 -3.13 8.40 -5.39
C PHE A 96 -3.15 7.44 -6.58
N GLU A 97 -1.99 7.30 -7.19
CA GLU A 97 -1.65 6.24 -8.13
C GLU A 97 -0.41 5.53 -7.62
N TYR A 98 -0.58 4.26 -7.25
CA TYR A 98 0.44 3.40 -6.73
C TYR A 98 0.96 2.47 -7.84
N ARG A 99 2.17 2.71 -8.31
CA ARG A 99 2.83 1.91 -9.35
C ARG A 99 3.75 0.86 -8.74
N TYR A 100 3.29 -0.39 -8.70
CA TYR A 100 4.01 -1.51 -8.06
C TYR A 100 4.97 -2.24 -9.00
N MET A 101 4.91 -1.98 -10.31
CA MET A 101 5.85 -2.52 -11.29
C MET A 101 6.24 -1.48 -12.36
N PRO A 102 7.40 -1.62 -13.02
CA PRO A 102 7.80 -0.74 -14.12
C PRO A 102 6.73 -0.66 -15.21
N VAL A 103 6.79 0.37 -16.05
CA VAL A 103 5.88 0.49 -17.20
C VAL A 103 6.16 -0.66 -18.17
N MET A 104 5.16 -1.52 -18.35
CA MET A 104 5.19 -2.64 -19.28
C MET A 104 4.24 -2.39 -20.46
N PRO A 105 4.44 -3.05 -21.60
CA PRO A 105 3.42 -3.10 -22.65
C PRO A 105 2.09 -3.62 -22.08
N LYS A 106 0.97 -3.11 -22.59
CA LYS A 106 -0.38 -3.42 -22.07
C LYS A 106 -0.61 -4.94 -21.99
N GLY A 107 -1.07 -5.42 -20.82
CA GLY A 107 -1.32 -6.83 -20.55
C GLY A 107 -0.06 -7.66 -20.23
N GLN A 108 1.12 -7.06 -20.22
CA GLN A 108 2.33 -7.70 -19.70
C GLN A 108 2.54 -7.37 -18.22
N VAL A 109 3.11 -8.32 -17.50
CA VAL A 109 3.38 -8.22 -16.06
C VAL A 109 4.84 -8.50 -15.81
N ASP A 110 5.52 -7.58 -15.13
CA ASP A 110 6.83 -7.84 -14.55
C ASP A 110 6.66 -8.64 -13.26
N LYS A 111 6.65 -9.98 -13.40
CA LYS A 111 6.39 -10.91 -12.30
C LYS A 111 7.37 -10.74 -11.14
N LYS A 112 8.62 -10.37 -11.40
CA LYS A 112 9.61 -10.17 -10.35
C LYS A 112 9.30 -8.92 -9.52
N ALA A 113 8.86 -7.85 -10.16
CA ALA A 113 8.38 -6.67 -9.45
C ALA A 113 7.14 -6.96 -8.62
N VAL A 114 6.17 -7.71 -9.16
CA VAL A 114 4.96 -8.07 -8.39
C VAL A 114 5.29 -8.95 -7.19
N LEU A 115 6.16 -9.95 -7.36
CA LEU A 115 6.63 -10.80 -6.26
C LEU A 115 7.44 -9.99 -5.23
N GLY A 116 8.23 -9.01 -5.67
CA GLY A 116 8.93 -8.08 -4.80
C GLY A 116 7.98 -7.21 -3.98
N ALA A 117 6.92 -6.70 -4.60
CA ALA A 117 5.87 -5.96 -3.89
C ALA A 117 5.15 -6.86 -2.88
N ALA A 118 4.73 -8.07 -3.28
CA ALA A 118 4.10 -9.04 -2.38
C ALA A 118 4.99 -9.38 -1.18
N TYR A 119 6.27 -9.63 -1.40
CA TYR A 119 7.24 -9.89 -0.35
C TYR A 119 7.32 -8.73 0.66
N GLU A 120 7.36 -7.48 0.19
CA GLU A 120 7.40 -6.32 1.08
C GLU A 120 6.05 -6.10 1.81
N GLU A 121 4.91 -6.25 1.12
CA GLU A 121 3.57 -6.11 1.73
C GLU A 121 3.33 -7.14 2.84
N MET A 122 3.77 -8.39 2.60
CA MET A 122 3.72 -9.47 3.58
C MET A 122 4.69 -9.28 4.77
N GLY A 123 5.49 -8.21 4.78
CA GLY A 123 6.47 -7.95 5.84
C GLY A 123 7.73 -8.77 5.73
N GLN A 124 8.25 -8.90 4.51
CA GLN A 124 9.54 -9.53 4.19
C GLN A 124 9.60 -11.03 4.53
N THR A 125 8.46 -11.70 4.43
CA THR A 125 8.36 -13.17 4.49
C THR A 125 7.96 -13.74 3.13
N LYS A 126 8.42 -14.97 2.85
CA LYS A 126 8.06 -15.69 1.61
C LYS A 126 6.73 -16.44 1.72
N GLU A 127 6.30 -16.72 2.95
CA GLU A 127 5.06 -17.41 3.27
C GLU A 127 4.55 -16.98 4.66
N MET A 128 3.24 -17.05 4.86
CA MET A 128 2.57 -16.76 6.13
C MET A 128 1.36 -17.67 6.27
N SER A 129 0.98 -18.07 7.48
CA SER A 129 -0.27 -18.82 7.66
C SER A 129 -1.49 -17.93 7.37
N VAL A 130 -2.61 -18.53 6.95
CA VAL A 130 -3.89 -17.81 6.78
C VAL A 130 -4.29 -17.11 8.09
N GLU A 131 -4.04 -17.74 9.23
CA GLU A 131 -4.36 -17.20 10.56
C GLU A 131 -3.53 -15.95 10.89
N ASP A 132 -2.22 -16.00 10.67
CA ASP A 132 -1.33 -14.85 10.89
C ASP A 132 -1.68 -13.68 9.95
N MET A 133 -2.06 -14.00 8.71
CA MET A 133 -2.44 -12.99 7.73
C MET A 133 -3.79 -12.34 8.06
N ASP A 134 -4.77 -13.12 8.54
CA ASP A 134 -6.04 -12.61 9.05
C ASP A 134 -5.81 -11.74 10.28
N HIS A 135 -4.97 -12.18 11.23
CA HIS A 135 -4.64 -11.39 12.41
C HIS A 135 -4.00 -10.04 12.06
N ARG A 136 -3.18 -9.99 11.00
CA ARG A 136 -2.47 -8.77 10.61
C ARG A 136 -3.31 -7.82 9.77
N PHE A 137 -4.17 -8.34 8.90
CA PHE A 137 -4.80 -7.54 7.84
C PHE A 137 -6.32 -7.60 7.78
N ALA A 138 -6.99 -8.54 8.46
CA ALA A 138 -8.44 -8.58 8.49
C ALA A 138 -9.00 -7.43 9.35
N PRO A 139 -9.90 -6.59 8.82
CA PRO A 139 -10.52 -5.52 9.60
C PRO A 139 -11.36 -6.04 10.77
N ASP A 140 -12.07 -7.15 10.58
CA ASP A 140 -12.91 -7.82 11.56
C ASP A 140 -13.15 -9.30 11.19
N GLU A 141 -13.97 -9.99 12.00
CA GLU A 141 -14.26 -11.43 11.85
C GLU A 141 -15.01 -11.82 10.58
N ASN A 142 -15.57 -10.88 9.81
CA ASN A 142 -16.23 -11.15 8.53
C ASN A 142 -15.26 -11.25 7.36
N PHE A 143 -13.98 -10.93 7.58
CA PHE A 143 -12.93 -10.99 6.58
C PHE A 143 -12.05 -12.22 6.77
N THR A 144 -11.45 -12.68 5.68
CA THR A 144 -10.46 -13.75 5.67
C THR A 144 -9.63 -13.71 4.39
N SER A 145 -8.38 -14.10 4.53
CA SER A 145 -7.40 -14.27 3.47
C SER A 145 -7.43 -15.66 2.84
N ARG A 146 -8.28 -16.57 3.34
CA ARG A 146 -8.36 -17.96 2.87
C ARG A 146 -8.55 -18.14 1.35
N ALA A 147 -9.12 -17.15 0.66
CA ALA A 147 -9.24 -17.19 -0.79
C ALA A 147 -7.90 -17.09 -1.54
N LEU A 148 -6.85 -16.58 -0.87
CA LEU A 148 -5.49 -16.48 -1.40
C LEU A 148 -4.70 -17.78 -1.20
N ASP A 149 -5.08 -18.63 -0.24
CA ASP A 149 -4.54 -20.00 -0.09
C ASP A 149 -5.10 -20.87 -1.24
N ILE A 150 -4.47 -20.75 -2.42
CA ILE A 150 -4.92 -21.34 -3.68
C ILE A 150 -4.65 -22.85 -3.65
N ASN A 151 -3.50 -23.24 -3.10
CA ASN A 151 -3.08 -24.64 -3.03
C ASN A 151 -3.74 -25.43 -1.87
N LYS A 152 -4.37 -24.72 -0.91
CA LYS A 152 -5.08 -25.25 0.27
C LYS A 152 -4.16 -25.92 1.30
N ASP A 153 -2.94 -25.44 1.46
CA ASP A 153 -1.99 -25.92 2.45
C ASP A 153 -2.07 -25.18 3.80
N GLY A 154 -2.96 -24.18 3.91
CA GLY A 154 -3.15 -23.36 5.11
C GLY A 154 -2.19 -22.19 5.22
N LYS A 155 -1.34 -21.97 4.21
CA LYS A 155 -0.43 -20.85 4.10
C LYS A 155 -0.70 -20.07 2.81
N ILE A 156 -0.14 -18.88 2.78
CA ILE A 156 -0.17 -17.97 1.65
C ILE A 156 1.26 -17.60 1.36
N ASP A 157 1.74 -17.96 0.19
CA ASP A 157 3.06 -17.56 -0.30
C ASP A 157 3.02 -16.25 -1.11
N ILE A 158 4.19 -15.70 -1.43
CA ILE A 158 4.29 -14.45 -2.20
C ILE A 158 3.66 -14.53 -3.61
N ALA A 159 3.60 -15.70 -4.23
CA ALA A 159 2.96 -15.86 -5.54
C ALA A 159 1.44 -15.87 -5.40
N GLU A 160 0.92 -16.54 -4.38
CA GLU A 160 -0.49 -16.48 -4.01
C GLU A 160 -0.92 -15.07 -3.64
N TYR A 161 -0.17 -14.39 -2.77
CA TYR A 161 -0.45 -13.01 -2.37
C TYR A 161 -0.39 -12.04 -3.55
N SER A 162 0.57 -12.22 -4.48
CA SER A 162 0.72 -11.36 -5.66
C SER A 162 -0.53 -11.34 -6.54
N THR A 163 -1.40 -12.35 -6.45
CA THR A 163 -2.70 -12.35 -7.15
C THR A 163 -3.61 -11.22 -6.68
N SER A 164 -3.54 -10.83 -5.40
CA SER A 164 -4.32 -9.72 -4.84
C SER A 164 -3.86 -8.37 -5.40
N ILE A 165 -2.54 -8.18 -5.56
CA ILE A 165 -1.94 -6.98 -6.18
C ILE A 165 -2.41 -6.84 -7.63
N LEU A 166 -2.30 -7.93 -8.41
CA LEU A 166 -2.77 -7.95 -9.80
C LEU A 166 -4.30 -7.76 -9.91
N ALA A 167 -5.07 -8.28 -8.95
CA ALA A 167 -6.51 -8.04 -8.88
C ALA A 167 -6.81 -6.56 -8.61
N ALA A 168 -6.09 -5.93 -7.68
CA ALA A 168 -6.25 -4.51 -7.37
C ALA A 168 -5.95 -3.63 -8.59
N ASP A 169 -4.94 -3.97 -9.40
CA ASP A 169 -4.65 -3.26 -10.64
C ASP A 169 -5.83 -3.34 -11.62
N MET A 170 -6.26 -4.56 -11.97
CA MET A 170 -7.39 -4.76 -12.89
C MET A 170 -8.64 -3.99 -12.45
N LEU A 171 -8.92 -4.05 -11.14
CA LEU A 171 -10.11 -3.47 -10.53
C LEU A 171 -10.00 -1.95 -10.33
N SER A 172 -8.79 -1.39 -10.41
CA SER A 172 -8.59 0.07 -10.44
C SER A 172 -9.12 0.71 -11.72
N LYS A 173 -9.28 -0.08 -12.80
CA LYS A 173 -9.69 0.39 -14.13
C LYS A 173 -11.14 0.06 -14.48
N SER A 174 -11.68 -1.03 -13.92
CA SER A 174 -13.02 -1.53 -14.21
C SER A 174 -13.53 -2.38 -13.06
N SER A 175 -14.83 -2.32 -12.77
CA SER A 175 -15.47 -3.22 -11.80
C SER A 175 -15.49 -4.68 -12.24
N THR A 176 -15.23 -4.96 -13.52
CA THR A 176 -15.16 -6.31 -14.08
C THR A 176 -13.70 -6.70 -14.30
N PRO A 177 -13.20 -7.77 -13.63
CA PRO A 177 -11.84 -8.24 -13.82
C PRO A 177 -11.54 -8.59 -15.27
N ASN A 178 -10.46 -8.03 -15.81
CA ASN A 178 -9.94 -8.37 -17.13
C ASN A 178 -8.41 -8.22 -17.15
N PRO A 179 -7.64 -9.28 -17.42
CA PRO A 179 -6.18 -9.22 -17.51
C PRO A 179 -5.64 -8.15 -18.46
N ALA A 180 -6.39 -7.80 -19.51
CA ALA A 180 -6.00 -6.75 -20.46
C ALA A 180 -5.98 -5.33 -19.85
N ASN A 181 -6.54 -5.15 -18.65
CA ASN A 181 -6.55 -3.88 -17.93
C ASN A 181 -5.31 -3.66 -17.07
N ILE A 182 -4.47 -4.68 -16.86
CA ILE A 182 -3.26 -4.55 -16.03
C ILE A 182 -2.27 -3.61 -16.71
N ASP A 183 -1.87 -2.55 -15.98
CA ASP A 183 -0.92 -1.53 -16.45
C ASP A 183 0.17 -1.17 -15.41
N GLY A 184 0.17 -1.87 -14.28
CA GLY A 184 1.09 -1.71 -13.17
C GLY A 184 0.67 -0.68 -12.14
N THR A 185 -0.56 -0.17 -12.16
CA THR A 185 -1.01 0.88 -11.23
C THR A 185 -2.31 0.57 -10.51
N ILE A 186 -2.30 0.85 -9.21
CA ILE A 186 -3.43 0.68 -8.30
C ILE A 186 -3.87 2.06 -7.81
N ASN A 187 -5.18 2.27 -7.74
CA ASN A 187 -5.77 3.43 -7.08
C ASN A 187 -6.69 2.96 -5.94
N LYS A 188 -7.36 3.92 -5.29
CA LYS A 188 -8.32 3.66 -4.21
C LYS A 188 -9.40 2.65 -4.58
N ASN A 189 -9.87 2.63 -5.84
CA ASN A 189 -10.92 1.69 -6.27
C ASN A 189 -10.39 0.25 -6.26
N GLY A 190 -9.15 0.04 -6.71
CA GLY A 190 -8.50 -1.27 -6.68
C GLY A 190 -8.38 -1.84 -5.27
N PHE A 191 -7.86 -1.04 -4.33
CA PHE A 191 -7.76 -1.48 -2.93
C PHE A 191 -9.13 -1.78 -2.31
N ASN A 192 -10.10 -0.89 -2.49
CA ASN A 192 -11.45 -1.12 -1.97
C ASN A 192 -12.09 -2.39 -2.54
N ALA A 193 -11.85 -2.66 -3.83
CA ALA A 193 -12.38 -3.85 -4.48
C ALA A 193 -11.74 -5.12 -3.92
N VAL A 194 -10.41 -5.17 -3.77
CA VAL A 194 -9.73 -6.34 -3.20
C VAL A 194 -10.09 -6.55 -1.72
N LEU A 195 -10.26 -5.48 -0.95
CA LEU A 195 -10.81 -5.56 0.41
C LEU A 195 -12.22 -6.17 0.42
N ALA A 196 -13.07 -5.88 -0.57
CA ALA A 196 -14.36 -6.54 -0.68
C ALA A 196 -14.21 -8.04 -1.01
N TYR A 197 -13.18 -8.44 -1.76
CA TYR A 197 -12.88 -9.84 -2.07
C TYR A 197 -12.32 -10.61 -0.87
N THR A 198 -11.83 -9.96 0.18
CA THR A 198 -11.46 -10.63 1.44
C THR A 198 -12.66 -10.85 2.36
N GLN A 199 -13.86 -10.38 2.03
CA GLN A 199 -15.07 -10.72 2.78
C GLN A 199 -15.40 -12.22 2.62
N LYS A 200 -15.74 -12.90 3.72
CA LYS A 200 -16.17 -14.30 3.72
C LYS A 200 -17.36 -14.55 2.78
N SER A 201 -18.25 -13.57 2.62
CA SER A 201 -19.40 -13.61 1.70
C SER A 201 -19.02 -13.65 0.22
N LYS A 202 -17.76 -13.30 -0.12
CA LYS A 202 -17.22 -13.27 -1.50
C LYS A 202 -16.17 -14.35 -1.76
N ALA A 203 -15.91 -15.24 -0.80
CA ALA A 203 -14.81 -16.21 -0.85
C ALA A 203 -14.78 -17.05 -2.15
N GLU A 204 -15.94 -17.50 -2.65
CA GLU A 204 -15.98 -18.29 -3.89
C GLU A 204 -15.57 -17.46 -5.13
N ALA A 205 -16.04 -16.22 -5.23
CA ALA A 205 -15.66 -15.33 -6.32
C ALA A 205 -14.18 -14.94 -6.24
N ALA A 206 -13.69 -14.68 -5.02
CA ALA A 206 -12.30 -14.37 -4.75
C ALA A 206 -11.37 -15.53 -5.14
N ALA A 207 -11.67 -16.75 -4.69
CA ALA A 207 -10.86 -17.93 -4.99
C ALA A 207 -10.77 -18.19 -6.50
N LYS A 208 -11.88 -18.02 -7.24
CA LYS A 208 -11.90 -18.13 -8.71
C LYS A 208 -11.03 -17.06 -9.36
N LEU A 209 -11.16 -15.80 -8.93
CA LEU A 209 -10.38 -14.69 -9.48
C LEU A 209 -8.88 -14.91 -9.25
N TYR A 210 -8.47 -15.17 -8.01
CA TYR A 210 -7.08 -15.35 -7.63
C TYR A 210 -6.45 -16.58 -8.30
N SER A 211 -7.17 -17.71 -8.35
CA SER A 211 -6.71 -18.90 -9.09
C SER A 211 -6.51 -18.62 -10.58
N ASN A 212 -7.43 -17.88 -11.21
CA ASN A 212 -7.30 -17.51 -12.62
C ASN A 212 -6.07 -16.63 -12.86
N ILE A 213 -5.83 -15.63 -12.01
CA ILE A 213 -4.66 -14.75 -12.10
C ILE A 213 -3.37 -15.57 -11.93
N TYR A 214 -3.32 -16.41 -10.88
CA TYR A 214 -2.17 -17.26 -10.56
C TYR A 214 -1.74 -18.12 -11.76
N ASN A 215 -2.71 -18.78 -12.39
CA ASN A 215 -2.48 -19.63 -13.56
C ASN A 215 -2.16 -18.82 -14.82
N THR A 216 -2.85 -17.70 -15.06
CA THR A 216 -2.64 -16.86 -16.26
C THR A 216 -1.22 -16.31 -16.34
N TYR A 217 -0.67 -15.89 -15.20
CA TYR A 217 0.69 -15.34 -15.14
C TYR A 217 1.75 -16.35 -14.72
N ASN A 218 1.34 -17.59 -14.41
CA ASN A 218 2.23 -18.67 -13.99
C ASN A 218 3.13 -18.21 -12.82
N LEU A 219 2.48 -17.71 -11.76
CA LEU A 219 3.14 -17.08 -10.61
C LEU A 219 3.86 -18.12 -9.74
N GLY A 220 3.34 -19.36 -9.69
CA GLY A 220 3.97 -20.47 -9.00
C GLY A 220 5.37 -20.79 -9.53
N GLU A 221 5.56 -20.81 -10.85
CA GLU A 221 6.89 -20.97 -11.44
C GLU A 221 7.76 -19.73 -11.20
N ALA A 222 7.20 -18.52 -11.36
CA ALA A 222 7.96 -17.28 -11.16
C ALA A 222 8.50 -17.14 -9.73
N LYS A 223 7.80 -17.68 -8.72
CA LYS A 223 8.25 -17.73 -7.32
C LYS A 223 9.57 -18.47 -7.16
N ASN A 224 9.81 -19.53 -7.94
CA ASN A 224 11.01 -20.36 -7.80
C ASN A 224 12.29 -19.59 -8.17
N ASP A 225 12.17 -18.59 -9.05
CA ASP A 225 13.26 -17.72 -9.47
C ASP A 225 13.40 -16.46 -8.59
N PHE A 226 12.53 -16.28 -7.59
CA PHE A 226 12.51 -15.10 -6.74
C PHE A 226 13.67 -15.07 -5.75
N LYS A 227 14.40 -13.96 -5.76
CA LYS A 227 15.50 -13.64 -4.86
C LYS A 227 15.16 -12.39 -4.09
N ALA A 228 15.24 -12.47 -2.76
CA ALA A 228 14.85 -11.40 -1.84
C ALA A 228 15.99 -10.40 -1.56
N ASP A 229 17.16 -10.64 -2.14
CA ASP A 229 18.44 -10.01 -1.87
C ASP A 229 18.61 -8.66 -2.56
#